data_AF-V7GTA1-F1
#
_entry.id   AF-V7GTA1-F1
#
_cell.length_a   1.000
_cell.length_b   1.000
_cell.length_c   1.000
_cell.angle_alpha   90.00
_cell.angle_beta   90.00
_cell.angle_gamma   90.00
#
_symmetry.space_group_name_H-M   'P 1'
#
loop_
_entity.id
_entity.type
_entity.pdbx_description
1 polymer ?
#
loop_
_entity_poly.entity_id
_entity_poly.type
_entity_poly.pdbx_seq_one_letter_code
_entity_poly.pdbx_strand_id
1 'polypeptide(L)'
;MLRTIRAFWHDQRGIALILVSVMLPAIIGFSLLVIDMSRVNNLHNDLQKGADAFALATAAELDGTSDAITRGDYALATLVRNQYNFTTTPGPQDLAAAGVTRRYLRSLPATDNLPIVAANVITDEVTDAKNARFVEVTVTPVGFAAIFPASFLTGNSASNSFNVGAVAVAGFKSSVCDYTPVFMCNPYEDTSLTGGVTLEQAANSQQYRRRQILLRDNGYYQPGNFAFLASPEGNGANALEASLARVKPVGCYAQDGVDTEPGQSTGPVQDGLNARFGISKSYIGTSTGPAANVRMGLKNINCNNGQTDFETDPTKGVGLERDSCQITGTCSLMGGRMGAGDWNASRYWTVNHPTRGALPSSLVGATRYEMYRYELNPDGNPATNDSIAGDAAISGETGNPSCGQTPVTTVDRRILFGAIIDCNAISGFNGRANNIPVRAFGSFFITEPIKDSKDIYVELIDITGKGGRGTLDNFLRDEAQLYR
;
A
#
# COMPACT_ATOMS: atom_id res chain seq x y z
N MET A 1 64.09 -27.48 69.54
CA MET A 1 63.25 -26.35 69.07
C MET A 1 63.82 -25.61 67.85
N LEU A 2 65.13 -25.35 67.72
CA LEU A 2 65.68 -24.58 66.58
C LEU A 2 65.67 -25.31 65.22
N ARG A 3 65.62 -26.65 65.22
CA ARG A 3 65.66 -27.47 64.00
C ARG A 3 64.33 -27.51 63.23
N THR A 4 63.20 -27.43 63.93
CA THR A 4 61.86 -27.32 63.33
C THR A 4 61.61 -25.93 62.74
N ILE A 5 62.13 -24.87 63.37
CA ILE A 5 62.05 -23.50 62.85
C ILE A 5 62.89 -23.33 61.58
N ARG A 6 64.11 -23.91 61.52
CA ARG A 6 64.92 -23.94 60.28
C ARG A 6 64.29 -24.74 59.14
N ALA A 7 63.55 -25.81 59.47
CA ALA A 7 62.82 -26.61 58.49
C ALA A 7 61.67 -25.82 57.85
N PHE A 8 60.91 -25.05 58.64
CA PHE A 8 59.87 -24.15 58.13
C PHE A 8 60.43 -23.02 57.25
N TRP A 9 61.62 -22.51 57.58
CA TRP A 9 62.27 -21.43 56.83
C TRP A 9 62.82 -21.86 55.46
N HIS A 10 63.10 -23.16 55.26
CA HIS A 10 63.50 -23.73 53.97
C HIS A 10 62.36 -24.47 53.26
N ASP A 11 61.15 -24.47 53.82
CA ASP A 11 60.01 -25.17 53.23
C ASP A 11 59.38 -24.34 52.12
N GLN A 12 59.80 -24.60 50.88
CA GLN A 12 59.24 -23.95 49.69
C GLN A 12 57.92 -24.57 49.21
N ARG A 13 57.39 -25.61 49.87
CA ARG A 13 56.13 -26.26 49.49
C ARG A 13 54.90 -25.37 49.74
N GLY A 14 55.03 -24.32 50.56
CA GLY A 14 53.94 -23.41 50.92
C GLY A 14 53.74 -22.20 50.00
N ILE A 15 54.66 -21.92 49.06
CA ILE A 15 54.54 -20.72 48.21
C ILE A 15 53.33 -20.80 47.27
N ALA A 16 52.97 -22.01 46.83
CA ALA A 16 51.77 -22.27 46.07
C ALA A 16 50.49 -21.96 46.88
N LEU A 17 50.50 -22.18 48.20
CA LEU A 17 49.34 -21.90 49.06
C LEU A 17 49.03 -20.40 49.11
N ILE A 18 50.05 -19.55 49.20
CA ILE A 18 49.89 -18.09 49.22
C ILE A 18 49.33 -17.61 47.88
N LEU A 19 49.91 -18.09 46.76
CA LEU A 19 49.44 -17.75 45.42
C LEU A 19 47.98 -18.18 45.21
N VAL A 20 47.64 -19.41 45.59
CA VAL A 20 46.28 -19.95 45.48
C VAL A 20 45.30 -19.17 46.35
N SER A 21 45.69 -18.80 47.57
CA SER A 21 44.83 -18.05 48.50
C SER A 21 44.45 -16.66 47.96
N VAL A 22 45.31 -16.04 47.15
CA VAL A 22 45.06 -14.75 46.52
C VAL A 22 44.35 -14.90 45.17
N MET A 23 44.78 -15.85 44.34
CA MET A 23 44.23 -16.04 42.99
C MET A 23 42.85 -16.67 42.98
N LEU A 24 42.56 -17.61 43.90
CA LEU A 24 41.30 -18.34 43.90
C LEU A 24 40.08 -17.41 44.10
N PRO A 25 40.07 -16.47 45.08
CA PRO A 25 38.97 -15.51 45.21
C PRO A 25 38.82 -14.61 43.97
N ALA A 26 39.94 -14.21 43.34
CA ALA A 26 39.90 -13.39 42.14
C ALA A 26 39.26 -14.16 40.96
N ILE A 27 39.68 -15.40 40.73
CA ILE A 27 39.15 -16.26 39.66
C ILE A 27 37.65 -16.53 39.89
N ILE A 28 37.26 -16.85 41.13
CA ILE A 28 35.84 -17.03 41.48
C ILE A 28 35.06 -15.73 41.26
N GLY A 29 35.57 -14.59 41.72
CA GLY A 29 34.93 -13.29 41.54
C GLY A 29 34.68 -12.95 40.06
N PHE A 30 35.69 -13.14 39.21
CA PHE A 30 35.53 -12.95 37.76
C PHE A 30 34.55 -13.95 37.14
N SER A 31 34.57 -15.21 37.59
CA SER A 31 33.62 -16.23 37.11
C SER A 31 32.17 -15.83 37.42
N LEU A 32 31.90 -15.32 38.63
CA LEU A 32 30.58 -14.83 39.02
C LEU A 32 30.14 -13.62 38.18
N LEU A 33 31.05 -12.66 37.95
CA LEU A 33 30.78 -11.50 37.11
C LEU A 33 30.41 -11.91 35.67
N VAL A 34 31.13 -12.87 35.09
CA VAL A 34 30.85 -13.39 33.74
C VAL A 34 29.48 -14.08 33.69
N ILE A 35 29.10 -14.83 34.72
CA ILE A 35 27.77 -15.47 34.79
C ILE A 35 26.68 -14.40 34.83
N ASP A 36 26.81 -13.38 35.67
CA ASP A 36 25.82 -12.29 35.74
C ASP A 36 25.73 -11.52 34.43
N MET A 37 26.86 -11.18 33.81
CA MET A 37 26.87 -10.51 32.51
C MET A 37 26.23 -11.37 31.41
N SER A 38 26.45 -12.69 31.45
CA SER A 38 25.79 -13.63 30.53
C SER A 38 24.27 -13.62 30.73
N ARG A 39 23.79 -13.58 31.97
CA ARG A 39 22.35 -13.46 32.28
C ARG A 39 21.78 -12.12 31.81
N VAL A 40 22.48 -11.01 32.04
CA VAL A 40 22.08 -9.68 31.55
C VAL A 40 21.95 -9.70 30.03
N ASN A 41 22.95 -10.20 29.31
CA ASN A 41 22.93 -10.22 27.84
C ASN A 41 21.80 -11.10 27.28
N ASN A 42 21.55 -12.27 27.87
CA ASN A 42 20.42 -13.11 27.45
C ASN A 42 19.08 -12.43 27.73
N LEU A 43 18.90 -11.88 28.94
CA LEU A 43 17.69 -11.13 29.29
C LEU A 43 17.48 -9.95 28.34
N HIS A 44 18.51 -9.15 28.08
CA HIS A 44 18.42 -8.01 27.18
C HIS A 44 18.05 -8.44 25.75
N ASN A 45 18.66 -9.51 25.23
CA ASN A 45 18.31 -10.04 23.91
C ASN A 45 16.86 -10.50 23.82
N ASP A 46 16.35 -11.16 24.86
CA ASP A 46 14.95 -11.61 24.91
C ASP A 46 13.99 -10.41 24.97
N LEU A 47 14.29 -9.41 25.81
CA LEU A 47 13.49 -8.19 25.90
C LEU A 47 13.56 -7.36 24.61
N GLN A 48 14.71 -7.29 23.95
CA GLN A 48 14.88 -6.56 22.69
C GLN A 48 14.07 -7.20 21.58
N LYS A 49 14.14 -8.54 21.42
CA LYS A 49 13.27 -9.26 20.48
C LYS A 49 11.79 -9.01 20.77
N GLY A 50 11.43 -8.98 22.05
CA GLY A 50 10.08 -8.62 22.48
C GLY A 50 9.68 -7.22 22.06
N ALA A 51 10.50 -6.21 22.37
CA ALA A 51 10.29 -4.82 21.99
C ALA A 51 10.14 -4.67 20.48
N ASP A 52 11.05 -5.29 19.71
CA ASP A 52 11.06 -5.28 18.24
C ASP A 52 9.77 -5.89 17.67
N ALA A 53 9.34 -7.04 18.20
CA ALA A 53 8.11 -7.70 17.77
C ALA A 53 6.86 -6.87 18.08
N PHE A 54 6.77 -6.28 19.28
CA PHE A 54 5.67 -5.37 19.62
C PHE A 54 5.67 -4.13 18.72
N ALA A 55 6.83 -3.53 18.50
CA ALA A 55 6.96 -2.35 17.66
C ALA A 55 6.55 -2.67 16.21
N LEU A 56 7.04 -3.75 15.62
CA LEU A 56 6.71 -4.16 14.25
C LEU A 56 5.22 -4.48 14.08
N ALA A 57 4.63 -5.25 15.00
CA ALA A 57 3.21 -5.59 14.94
C ALA A 57 2.31 -4.36 15.07
N THR A 58 2.68 -3.44 15.96
CA THR A 58 1.94 -2.19 16.14
C THR A 58 2.12 -1.25 14.94
N ALA A 59 3.34 -1.17 14.41
CA ALA A 59 3.67 -0.32 13.26
C ALA A 59 2.91 -0.77 12.01
N ALA A 60 2.79 -2.08 11.77
CA ALA A 60 2.08 -2.62 10.61
C ALA A 60 0.62 -2.13 10.47
N GLU A 61 0.01 -1.68 11.56
CA GLU A 61 -1.35 -1.13 11.56
C GLU A 61 -1.42 0.38 11.26
N LEU A 62 -0.27 1.07 11.18
CA LEU A 62 -0.15 2.52 10.98
C LEU A 62 -0.28 2.93 9.50
N ASP A 63 -1.43 2.61 8.91
CA ASP A 63 -1.76 2.89 7.50
C ASP A 63 -2.24 4.33 7.20
N GLY A 64 -2.21 5.22 8.20
CA GLY A 64 -2.66 6.61 8.08
C GLY A 64 -4.18 6.81 8.13
N THR A 65 -4.96 5.80 8.49
CA THR A 65 -6.40 5.93 8.78
C THR A 65 -6.65 6.46 10.20
N SER A 66 -7.88 6.92 10.48
CA SER A 66 -8.23 7.47 11.79
C SER A 66 -8.36 6.39 12.89
N ASP A 67 -8.54 5.12 12.54
CA ASP A 67 -8.59 3.99 13.46
C ASP A 67 -7.25 3.23 13.59
N ALA A 68 -6.18 3.70 12.92
CA ALA A 68 -4.87 3.07 12.91
C ALA A 68 -4.32 2.81 14.32
N ILE A 69 -4.46 3.77 15.23
CA ILE A 69 -4.01 3.62 16.64
C ILE A 69 -4.80 2.55 17.38
N THR A 70 -6.11 2.50 17.20
CA THR A 70 -6.96 1.48 17.84
C THR A 70 -6.57 0.07 17.38
N ARG A 71 -6.28 -0.10 16.08
CA ARG A 71 -5.80 -1.38 15.56
C ARG A 71 -4.39 -1.68 16.03
N GLY A 72 -3.49 -0.69 16.04
CA GLY A 72 -2.13 -0.83 16.57
C GLY A 72 -2.12 -1.31 18.03
N ASP A 73 -2.95 -0.71 18.89
CA ASP A 73 -3.06 -1.13 20.29
C ASP A 73 -3.63 -2.55 20.43
N TYR A 74 -4.58 -2.93 19.56
CA TYR A 74 -5.09 -4.30 19.50
C TYR A 74 -4.03 -5.29 19.01
N ALA A 75 -3.24 -4.92 18.00
CA ALA A 75 -2.13 -5.71 17.48
C ALA A 75 -1.05 -5.94 18.53
N LEU A 76 -0.66 -4.88 19.25
CA LEU A 76 0.24 -4.94 20.39
C LEU A 76 -0.26 -5.92 21.45
N ALA A 77 -1.57 -5.89 21.75
CA ALA A 77 -2.15 -6.75 22.78
C ALA A 77 -2.32 -8.22 22.39
N THR A 78 -2.44 -8.54 21.09
CA THR A 78 -2.96 -9.86 20.65
C THR A 78 -2.09 -10.62 19.66
N LEU A 79 -1.30 -9.96 18.81
CA LEU A 79 -0.64 -10.61 17.67
C LEU A 79 0.70 -11.24 18.02
N VAL A 80 1.41 -10.71 19.02
CA VAL A 80 2.76 -11.17 19.36
C VAL A 80 2.82 -11.74 20.77
N ARG A 81 3.65 -12.78 20.92
CA ARG A 81 3.94 -13.41 22.21
C ARG A 81 5.43 -13.63 22.30
N ASN A 82 6.06 -13.01 23.29
CA ASN A 82 7.49 -13.11 23.52
C ASN A 82 7.73 -13.57 24.95
N GLN A 83 8.85 -14.26 25.16
CA GLN A 83 9.24 -14.74 26.49
C GLN A 83 10.64 -14.26 26.83
N TYR A 84 10.90 -14.08 28.11
CA TYR A 84 12.19 -13.71 28.64
C TYR A 84 12.56 -14.58 29.84
N ASN A 85 13.86 -14.77 30.06
CA ASN A 85 14.42 -15.58 31.14
C ASN A 85 15.34 -14.77 32.06
N PHE A 86 15.83 -15.41 33.12
CA PHE A 86 16.85 -14.88 34.04
C PHE A 86 16.42 -13.71 34.94
N THR A 87 15.13 -13.60 35.26
CA THR A 87 14.61 -12.61 36.22
C THR A 87 14.55 -13.16 37.65
N THR A 88 13.95 -12.40 38.57
CA THR A 88 13.66 -12.86 39.93
C THR A 88 12.73 -14.06 39.99
N THR A 89 11.92 -14.29 38.95
CA THR A 89 10.99 -15.41 38.88
C THR A 89 11.62 -16.59 38.15
N PRO A 90 11.58 -17.81 38.71
CA PRO A 90 12.11 -19.00 38.04
C PRO A 90 11.34 -19.34 36.75
N GLY A 91 12.09 -19.72 35.71
CA GLY A 91 11.54 -20.17 34.43
C GLY A 91 11.12 -19.04 33.47
N PRO A 92 10.70 -19.39 32.25
CA PRO A 92 10.28 -18.42 31.24
C PRO A 92 9.10 -17.57 31.71
N GLN A 93 9.18 -16.27 31.47
CA GLN A 93 8.11 -15.32 31.74
C GLN A 93 7.59 -14.77 30.41
N ASP A 94 6.27 -14.61 30.29
CA ASP A 94 5.66 -13.97 29.12
C ASP A 94 5.83 -12.45 29.21
N LEU A 95 6.39 -11.83 28.17
CA LEU A 95 6.34 -10.38 28.00
C LEU A 95 4.97 -10.02 27.43
N ALA A 96 4.04 -9.65 28.31
CA ALA A 96 2.71 -9.19 27.92
C ALA A 96 2.71 -7.69 27.57
N ALA A 97 1.63 -7.23 26.91
CA ALA A 97 1.40 -5.82 26.62
C ALA A 97 1.48 -4.90 27.85
N ALA A 98 1.06 -5.38 29.03
CA ALA A 98 1.17 -4.64 30.29
C ALA A 98 2.63 -4.42 30.75
N GLY A 99 3.59 -5.19 30.21
CA GLY A 99 5.02 -5.05 30.46
C GLY A 99 5.69 -4.02 29.56
N VAL A 100 4.96 -3.38 28.63
CA VAL A 100 5.51 -2.37 27.72
C VAL A 100 4.71 -1.08 27.75
N THR A 101 5.34 0.02 27.36
CA THR A 101 4.70 1.30 27.10
C THR A 101 4.95 1.69 25.65
N ARG A 102 4.04 2.44 25.05
CA ARG A 102 4.12 2.80 23.63
C ARG A 102 3.83 4.29 23.42
N ARG A 103 4.50 4.91 22.45
CA ARG A 103 4.17 6.25 21.96
C ARG A 103 4.16 6.28 20.43
N TYR A 104 3.20 6.98 19.85
CA TYR A 104 3.06 7.13 18.40
C TYR A 104 3.76 8.39 17.91
N LEU A 105 4.46 8.27 16.79
CA LEU A 105 5.30 9.33 16.24
C LEU A 105 4.83 9.71 14.83
N ARG A 106 4.83 11.01 14.53
CA ARG A 106 4.58 11.55 13.18
C ARG A 106 5.84 11.65 12.33
N SER A 107 7.00 11.71 12.96
CA SER A 107 8.29 11.81 12.30
C SER A 107 9.40 11.27 13.20
N LEU A 108 10.58 11.04 12.62
CA LEU A 108 11.80 10.75 13.36
C LEU A 108 12.72 11.98 13.34
N PRO A 109 13.68 12.07 14.29
CA PRO A 109 14.76 13.06 14.23
C PRO A 109 15.53 12.98 12.91
N ALA A 110 16.18 14.07 12.51
CA ALA A 110 16.93 14.12 11.25
C ALA A 110 18.12 13.16 11.17
N THR A 111 18.63 12.74 12.33
CA THR A 111 19.74 11.80 12.48
C THR A 111 19.52 10.90 13.69
N ASP A 112 19.88 9.63 13.57
CA ASP A 112 19.68 8.57 14.58
C ASP A 112 20.38 8.83 15.93
N ASN A 113 21.29 9.81 16.00
CA ASN A 113 21.96 10.20 17.25
C ASN A 113 21.20 11.27 18.06
N LEU A 114 20.10 11.79 17.53
CA LEU A 114 19.27 12.77 18.23
C LEU A 114 18.12 12.07 18.96
N PRO A 115 17.77 12.51 20.18
CA PRO A 115 16.65 11.93 20.90
C PRO A 115 15.33 12.27 20.20
N ILE A 116 14.36 11.36 20.30
CA ILE A 116 12.97 11.63 19.95
C ILE A 116 12.44 12.70 20.91
N VAL A 117 12.00 13.84 20.36
CA VAL A 117 11.46 14.96 21.14
C VAL A 117 9.95 15.08 20.96
N ALA A 118 9.29 15.90 21.79
CA ALA A 118 7.84 16.09 21.75
C ALA A 118 7.30 16.47 20.36
N ALA A 119 8.08 17.19 19.54
CA ALA A 119 7.69 17.56 18.18
C ALA A 119 7.57 16.36 17.22
N ASN A 120 8.23 15.23 17.51
CA ASN A 120 8.14 13.99 16.75
C ASN A 120 6.92 13.16 17.14
N VAL A 121 6.36 13.37 18.33
CA VAL A 121 5.25 12.59 18.88
C VAL A 121 3.93 13.19 18.38
N ILE A 122 2.91 12.35 18.18
CA ILE A 122 1.55 12.88 17.98
C ILE A 122 1.02 13.50 19.27
N THR A 123 0.13 14.49 19.15
CA THR A 123 -0.39 15.22 20.30
C THR A 123 -1.75 14.70 20.78
N ASP A 124 -2.53 14.12 19.87
CA ASP A 124 -3.85 13.57 20.16
C ASP A 124 -4.08 12.28 19.37
N GLU A 125 -4.36 11.18 20.08
CA GLU A 125 -4.49 9.85 19.48
C GLU A 125 -5.79 9.63 18.71
N VAL A 126 -6.73 10.59 18.74
CA VAL A 126 -7.98 10.55 17.98
C VAL A 126 -7.88 11.44 16.75
N THR A 127 -7.47 12.70 16.91
CA THR A 127 -7.44 13.66 15.80
C THR A 127 -6.17 13.56 14.96
N ASP A 128 -5.04 13.15 15.56
CA ASP A 128 -3.76 12.96 14.86
C ASP A 128 -3.48 11.50 14.49
N ALA A 129 -4.41 10.56 14.69
CA ALA A 129 -4.19 9.15 14.35
C ALA A 129 -3.69 8.96 12.91
N LYS A 130 -4.24 9.73 11.96
CA LYS A 130 -3.84 9.74 10.55
C LYS A 130 -2.41 10.22 10.30
N ASN A 131 -1.78 10.88 11.28
CA ASN A 131 -0.41 11.39 11.21
C ASN A 131 0.60 10.43 11.86
N ALA A 132 0.15 9.41 12.60
CA ALA A 132 1.05 8.41 13.18
C ALA A 132 1.68 7.57 12.05
N ARG A 133 3.01 7.51 12.01
CA ARG A 133 3.80 6.76 11.02
C ARG A 133 4.77 5.77 11.67
N PHE A 134 5.11 6.03 12.92
CA PHE A 134 6.00 5.18 13.70
C PHE A 134 5.44 4.97 15.10
N VAL A 135 5.97 3.97 15.78
CA VAL A 135 5.71 3.69 17.18
C VAL A 135 7.03 3.39 17.88
N GLU A 136 7.25 4.02 19.02
CA GLU A 136 8.31 3.64 19.96
C GLU A 136 7.69 2.80 21.07
N VAL A 137 8.20 1.59 21.25
CA VAL A 137 7.85 0.67 22.32
C VAL A 137 9.00 0.60 23.31
N THR A 138 8.70 0.86 24.58
CA THR A 138 9.64 0.77 25.70
C THR A 138 9.20 -0.35 26.64
N VAL A 139 10.07 -1.34 26.83
CA VAL A 139 9.86 -2.43 27.79
C VAL A 139 10.12 -1.92 29.20
N THR A 140 9.18 -2.20 30.10
CA THR A 140 9.34 -1.90 31.53
C THR A 140 10.54 -2.68 32.07
N PRO A 141 11.53 -2.02 32.69
CA PRO A 141 12.73 -2.72 33.15
C PRO A 141 12.42 -3.86 34.12
N VAL A 142 12.99 -5.03 33.84
CA VAL A 142 12.92 -6.21 34.70
C VAL A 142 14.32 -6.58 35.18
N GLY A 143 14.42 -7.16 36.37
CA GLY A 143 15.69 -7.32 37.04
C GLY A 143 15.91 -8.66 37.72
N PHE A 144 17.12 -8.82 38.24
CA PHE A 144 17.52 -9.95 39.06
C PHE A 144 18.64 -9.57 40.02
N ALA A 145 18.79 -10.35 41.09
CA ALA A 145 19.90 -10.22 42.03
C ALA A 145 21.20 -10.77 41.42
N ALA A 146 22.24 -9.95 41.43
CA ALA A 146 23.58 -10.33 41.01
C ALA A 146 24.18 -11.33 42.00
N ILE A 147 24.91 -12.32 41.48
CA ILE A 147 25.70 -13.25 42.28
C ILE A 147 27.04 -12.60 42.64
N PHE A 148 27.58 -11.73 41.77
CA PHE A 148 28.77 -10.95 42.04
C PHE A 148 28.52 -9.90 43.12
N PRO A 149 29.28 -9.90 44.23
CA PRO A 149 29.04 -9.02 45.38
C PRO A 149 29.65 -7.62 45.17
N ALA A 150 29.11 -6.86 44.20
CA ALA A 150 29.60 -5.51 43.87
C ALA A 150 29.60 -4.54 45.07
N SER A 151 28.59 -4.64 45.94
CA SER A 151 28.49 -3.89 47.20
C SER A 151 29.70 -4.14 48.11
N PHE A 152 30.21 -5.37 48.19
CA PHE A 152 31.37 -5.69 49.03
C PHE A 152 32.64 -4.95 48.57
N LEU A 153 32.85 -4.84 47.26
CA LEU A 153 34.01 -4.15 46.67
C LEU A 153 33.91 -2.62 46.74
N THR A 154 32.70 -2.08 46.88
CA THR A 154 32.40 -0.65 46.82
C THR A 154 32.01 -0.06 48.18
N GLY A 155 32.18 -0.81 49.27
CA GLY A 155 31.79 -0.36 50.61
C GLY A 155 30.30 -0.08 50.74
N ASN A 156 29.46 -0.94 50.14
CA ASN A 156 28.00 -0.85 50.05
C ASN A 156 27.45 0.32 49.22
N SER A 157 28.27 0.92 48.34
CA SER A 157 27.82 2.01 47.46
C SER A 157 27.16 1.50 46.17
N ALA A 158 27.45 0.27 45.73
CA ALA A 158 26.85 -0.35 44.56
C ALA A 158 25.73 -1.35 44.92
N SER A 159 24.75 -1.47 44.03
CA SER A 159 23.65 -2.44 44.13
C SER A 159 24.08 -3.81 43.62
N ASN A 160 23.72 -4.90 44.33
CA ASN A 160 23.88 -6.27 43.83
C ASN A 160 22.67 -6.69 42.97
N SER A 161 22.27 -5.87 42.01
CA SER A 161 21.12 -6.14 41.15
C SER A 161 21.29 -5.52 39.78
N PHE A 162 20.74 -6.17 38.77
CA PHE A 162 20.61 -5.63 37.43
C PHE A 162 19.14 -5.31 37.14
N ASN A 163 18.90 -4.19 36.47
CA ASN A 163 17.62 -3.84 35.84
C ASN A 163 17.87 -3.65 34.35
N VAL A 164 17.16 -4.40 33.54
CA VAL A 164 17.35 -4.47 32.09
C VAL A 164 16.04 -4.09 31.42
N GLY A 165 16.10 -3.11 30.53
CA GLY A 165 15.01 -2.73 29.65
C GLY A 165 15.42 -2.87 28.19
N ALA A 166 14.48 -2.58 27.30
CA ALA A 166 14.69 -2.52 25.87
C ALA A 166 13.77 -1.46 25.26
N VAL A 167 14.21 -0.86 24.15
CA VAL A 167 13.43 0.11 23.38
C VAL A 167 13.54 -0.27 21.92
N ALA A 168 12.43 -0.17 21.19
CA ALA A 168 12.39 -0.39 19.76
C ALA A 168 11.50 0.67 19.11
N VAL A 169 11.92 1.18 17.96
CA VAL A 169 11.11 2.06 17.12
C VAL A 169 10.83 1.32 15.82
N ALA A 170 9.58 1.30 15.40
CA ALA A 170 9.19 0.72 14.12
C ALA A 170 8.27 1.66 13.36
N GLY A 171 8.29 1.56 12.04
CA GLY A 171 7.38 2.27 11.15
C GLY A 171 6.89 1.36 10.04
N PHE A 172 5.85 1.82 9.36
CA PHE A 172 5.22 1.08 8.28
C PHE A 172 5.28 1.87 6.98
N LYS A 173 5.66 1.18 5.91
CA LYS A 173 5.71 1.72 4.57
C LYS A 173 5.00 0.78 3.61
N SER A 174 4.01 1.31 2.90
CA SER A 174 3.37 0.62 1.79
C SER A 174 3.81 1.23 0.47
N SER A 175 4.07 0.41 -0.53
CA SER A 175 4.44 0.85 -1.89
C SER A 175 3.81 -0.04 -2.95
N VAL A 176 3.55 0.53 -4.13
CA VAL A 176 3.06 -0.22 -5.29
C VAL A 176 4.02 -0.10 -6.45
N CYS A 177 4.45 -1.23 -6.99
CA CYS A 177 5.29 -1.32 -8.17
C CYS A 177 4.48 -1.63 -9.43
N ASP A 178 5.10 -1.42 -10.60
CA ASP A 178 4.49 -1.68 -11.92
C ASP A 178 3.24 -0.83 -12.18
N TYR A 179 3.25 0.37 -11.62
CA TYR A 179 2.08 1.23 -11.51
C TYR A 179 2.03 2.27 -12.62
N THR A 180 0.82 2.57 -13.09
CA THR A 180 0.65 3.67 -14.05
C THR A 180 0.86 4.99 -13.28
N PRO A 181 1.68 5.94 -13.77
CA PRO A 181 2.06 7.14 -13.02
C PRO A 181 0.92 8.16 -12.98
N VAL A 182 -0.19 7.79 -12.35
CA VAL A 182 -1.43 8.56 -12.35
C VAL A 182 -1.98 8.68 -10.94
N PHE A 183 -2.61 9.80 -10.65
CA PHE A 183 -3.35 9.99 -9.42
C PHE A 183 -4.72 10.59 -9.71
N MET A 184 -5.65 10.30 -8.82
CA MET A 184 -6.98 10.85 -8.79
C MET A 184 -7.20 11.54 -7.45
N CYS A 185 -7.66 12.79 -7.48
CA CYS A 185 -8.20 13.41 -6.29
C CYS A 185 -9.41 12.61 -5.81
N ASN A 186 -9.41 12.23 -4.54
CA ASN A 186 -10.40 11.33 -3.96
C ASN A 186 -11.82 11.81 -4.30
N PRO A 187 -12.55 11.05 -5.14
CA PRO A 187 -13.88 11.47 -5.56
C PRO A 187 -14.87 11.54 -4.40
N TYR A 188 -14.61 10.79 -3.31
CA TYR A 188 -15.45 10.67 -2.14
C TYR A 188 -14.91 11.45 -0.92
N GLU A 189 -13.99 12.40 -1.13
CA GLU A 189 -13.44 13.24 -0.05
C GLU A 189 -14.53 14.09 0.63
N ASP A 190 -15.42 14.67 -0.17
CA ASP A 190 -16.63 15.34 0.31
C ASP A 190 -17.86 14.47 0.01
N THR A 191 -18.29 13.73 1.04
CA THR A 191 -19.43 12.83 0.93
C THR A 191 -20.73 13.56 0.57
N SER A 192 -20.86 14.86 0.84
CA SER A 192 -22.05 15.64 0.47
C SER A 192 -22.22 15.75 -1.04
N LEU A 193 -21.12 15.69 -1.79
CA LEU A 193 -21.09 15.77 -3.25
C LEU A 193 -21.27 14.41 -3.94
N THR A 194 -21.21 13.32 -3.18
CA THR A 194 -21.31 11.93 -3.68
C THR A 194 -22.51 11.17 -3.13
N GLY A 195 -23.44 11.86 -2.46
CA GLY A 195 -24.66 11.27 -1.93
C GLY A 195 -24.49 10.56 -0.59
N GLY A 196 -23.56 11.03 0.25
CA GLY A 196 -23.30 10.53 1.60
C GLY A 196 -22.44 9.26 1.65
N VAL A 197 -21.69 8.97 0.58
CA VAL A 197 -20.96 7.71 0.41
C VAL A 197 -19.47 7.93 0.63
N THR A 198 -18.82 7.09 1.43
CA THR A 198 -17.36 7.10 1.61
C THR A 198 -16.65 6.30 0.52
N LEU A 199 -15.34 6.51 0.36
CA LEU A 199 -14.52 5.75 -0.60
C LEU A 199 -14.60 4.23 -0.36
N GLU A 200 -14.57 3.81 0.89
CA GLU A 200 -14.61 2.41 1.31
C GLU A 200 -15.97 1.76 1.02
N GLN A 201 -17.07 2.52 1.22
CA GLN A 201 -18.41 2.08 0.82
C GLN A 201 -18.53 1.97 -0.69
N ALA A 202 -17.93 2.92 -1.41
CA ALA A 202 -17.93 2.93 -2.86
C ALA A 202 -17.19 1.74 -3.46
N ALA A 203 -16.04 1.38 -2.89
CA ALA A 203 -15.26 0.21 -3.31
C ALA A 203 -15.98 -1.11 -3.00
N ASN A 204 -16.65 -1.23 -1.84
CA ASN A 204 -17.31 -2.48 -1.45
C ASN A 204 -18.67 -2.71 -2.12
N SER A 205 -19.43 -1.65 -2.38
CA SER A 205 -20.80 -1.81 -2.88
C SER A 205 -20.85 -1.73 -4.41
N GLN A 206 -21.40 -2.78 -5.03
CA GLN A 206 -21.56 -2.84 -6.49
C GLN A 206 -22.31 -1.62 -7.03
N GLN A 207 -23.37 -1.18 -6.37
CA GLN A 207 -24.17 -0.01 -6.81
C GLN A 207 -23.34 1.28 -6.97
N TYR A 208 -22.30 1.45 -6.16
CA TYR A 208 -21.45 2.64 -6.18
C TYR A 208 -20.25 2.46 -7.11
N ARG A 209 -19.69 1.24 -7.20
CA ARG A 209 -18.69 0.91 -8.21
C ARG A 209 -19.18 1.17 -9.63
N ARG A 210 -20.47 0.95 -9.92
CA ARG A 210 -21.07 1.20 -11.24
C ARG A 210 -21.04 2.67 -11.69
N ARG A 211 -20.88 3.62 -10.76
CA ARG A 211 -20.87 5.04 -11.08
C ARG A 211 -19.65 5.36 -11.94
N GLN A 212 -19.89 5.84 -13.14
CA GLN A 212 -18.81 6.26 -14.02
C GLN A 212 -18.24 7.59 -13.55
N ILE A 213 -16.92 7.71 -13.52
CA ILE A 213 -16.20 8.91 -13.11
C ILE A 213 -15.58 9.52 -14.36
N LEU A 214 -15.97 10.76 -14.66
CA LEU A 214 -15.34 11.61 -15.65
C LEU A 214 -14.12 12.28 -15.01
N LEU A 215 -12.96 11.90 -15.50
CA LEU A 215 -11.69 12.50 -15.17
C LEU A 215 -11.47 13.69 -16.11
N ARG A 216 -11.45 14.89 -15.53
CA ARG A 216 -11.23 16.12 -16.27
C ARG A 216 -10.31 17.03 -15.47
N ASP A 217 -9.45 17.74 -16.19
CA ASP A 217 -8.65 18.84 -15.66
C ASP A 217 -9.18 20.16 -16.20
N ASN A 218 -9.64 21.03 -15.30
CA ASN A 218 -10.02 22.41 -15.59
C ASN A 218 -9.26 23.37 -14.64
N GLY A 219 -7.97 23.13 -14.41
CA GLY A 219 -7.11 24.02 -13.62
C GLY A 219 -6.87 23.52 -12.20
N TYR A 220 -7.64 23.99 -11.21
CA TYR A 220 -7.46 23.62 -9.80
C TYR A 220 -7.79 22.13 -9.57
N TYR A 221 -6.96 21.42 -8.80
CA TYR A 221 -7.24 20.04 -8.42
C TYR A 221 -8.42 19.96 -7.46
N GLN A 222 -9.54 19.39 -7.92
CA GLN A 222 -10.77 19.16 -7.16
C GLN A 222 -11.05 17.64 -7.06
N PRO A 223 -11.89 17.17 -6.13
CA PRO A 223 -12.31 15.77 -6.06
C PRO A 223 -12.70 15.23 -7.45
N GLY A 224 -12.10 14.12 -7.90
CA GLY A 224 -12.29 13.54 -9.23
C GLY A 224 -11.39 14.08 -10.34
N ASN A 225 -10.57 15.11 -10.10
CA ASN A 225 -9.52 15.49 -11.04
C ASN A 225 -8.48 14.38 -11.14
N PHE A 226 -7.91 14.25 -12.33
CA PHE A 226 -6.86 13.31 -12.63
C PHE A 226 -5.64 14.05 -13.14
N ALA A 227 -4.47 13.64 -12.67
CA ALA A 227 -3.20 14.12 -13.16
C ALA A 227 -2.13 13.04 -12.97
N PHE A 228 -0.90 13.40 -13.28
CA PHE A 228 0.19 12.45 -13.38
C PHE A 228 1.12 12.55 -12.20
N LEU A 229 1.60 11.40 -11.78
CA LEU A 229 2.75 11.32 -10.89
C LEU A 229 4.02 11.54 -11.71
N ALA A 230 5.08 11.98 -11.05
CA ALA A 230 6.39 12.05 -11.67
C ALA A 230 6.77 10.66 -12.23
N SER A 231 7.08 10.61 -13.53
CA SER A 231 7.52 9.37 -14.15
C SER A 231 8.97 9.09 -13.75
N PRO A 232 9.29 7.87 -13.29
CA PRO A 232 10.68 7.47 -13.05
C PRO A 232 11.48 7.31 -14.35
N GLU A 233 10.82 7.35 -15.51
CA GLU A 233 11.45 7.27 -16.84
C GLU A 233 11.97 8.63 -17.33
N GLY A 234 11.77 9.70 -16.57
CA GLY A 234 12.22 11.06 -16.89
C GLY A 234 11.06 12.04 -17.03
N ASN A 235 11.42 13.30 -17.28
CA ASN A 235 10.46 14.41 -17.33
C ASN A 235 9.87 14.59 -18.72
N GLY A 236 8.57 14.88 -18.79
CA GLY A 236 7.91 15.38 -19.99
C GLY A 236 6.93 14.42 -20.66
N ALA A 237 6.25 14.97 -21.67
CA ALA A 237 5.08 14.37 -22.32
C ALA A 237 5.32 12.97 -22.93
N ASN A 238 6.49 12.76 -23.55
CA ASN A 238 6.80 11.51 -24.24
C ASN A 238 7.10 10.36 -23.28
N ALA A 239 7.75 10.65 -22.15
CA ALA A 239 7.99 9.65 -21.09
C ALA A 239 6.66 9.23 -20.46
N LEU A 240 5.76 10.20 -20.23
CA LEU A 240 4.42 9.93 -19.73
C LEU A 240 3.59 9.07 -20.69
N GLU A 241 3.57 9.39 -22.00
CA GLU A 241 2.89 8.56 -22.99
C GLU A 241 3.42 7.13 -23.00
N ALA A 242 4.74 6.96 -23.02
CA ALA A 242 5.35 5.64 -22.98
C ALA A 242 4.96 4.89 -21.71
N SER A 243 4.98 5.52 -20.54
CA SER A 243 4.56 4.90 -19.28
C SER A 243 3.07 4.53 -19.26
N LEU A 244 2.18 5.36 -19.84
CA LEU A 244 0.74 5.08 -19.96
C LEU A 244 0.45 3.93 -20.94
N ALA A 245 1.23 3.87 -22.02
CA ALA A 245 1.15 2.86 -23.04
C ALA A 245 1.77 1.54 -22.59
N ARG A 246 2.82 1.51 -21.76
CA ARG A 246 3.51 0.25 -21.41
C ARG A 246 2.57 -0.80 -20.81
N VAL A 247 2.85 -2.06 -21.16
CA VAL A 247 2.21 -3.24 -20.56
C VAL A 247 2.55 -3.36 -19.07
N LYS A 248 3.80 -3.04 -18.72
CA LYS A 248 4.33 -3.08 -17.36
C LYS A 248 5.19 -1.82 -17.15
N PRO A 249 4.63 -0.74 -16.58
CA PRO A 249 5.38 0.48 -16.29
C PRO A 249 6.55 0.17 -15.35
N VAL A 250 7.69 0.84 -15.54
CA VAL A 250 8.83 0.75 -14.62
C VAL A 250 8.62 1.80 -13.54
N GLY A 251 8.57 1.41 -12.26
CA GLY A 251 8.40 2.37 -11.15
C GLY A 251 7.70 1.77 -9.92
N CYS A 252 8.11 2.24 -8.74
CA CYS A 252 7.39 1.98 -7.49
C CYS A 252 7.03 3.31 -6.82
N TYR A 253 5.79 3.44 -6.36
CA TYR A 253 5.27 4.62 -5.68
C TYR A 253 4.95 4.27 -4.24
N ALA A 254 5.44 5.07 -3.30
CA ALA A 254 5.21 4.84 -1.89
C ALA A 254 4.00 5.65 -1.38
N GLN A 255 3.23 5.07 -0.46
CA GLN A 255 2.03 5.70 0.08
C GLN A 255 2.36 6.93 0.96
N ASP A 256 3.56 6.96 1.54
CA ASP A 256 4.06 8.03 2.41
C ASP A 256 4.45 9.30 1.65
N GLY A 257 4.58 9.24 0.33
CA GLY A 257 4.85 10.41 -0.49
C GLY A 257 4.96 10.07 -1.97
N VAL A 258 4.12 10.72 -2.78
CA VAL A 258 4.26 10.74 -4.23
C VAL A 258 4.53 12.15 -4.74
N ASP A 259 5.34 12.25 -5.77
CA ASP A 259 5.59 13.50 -6.48
C ASP A 259 4.63 13.61 -7.67
N THR A 260 4.05 14.79 -7.84
CA THR A 260 3.03 15.07 -8.87
C THR A 260 3.63 15.95 -9.96
N GLU A 261 3.30 15.73 -11.22
CA GLU A 261 3.75 16.56 -12.34
C GLU A 261 2.57 17.28 -13.02
N PRO A 262 2.68 18.60 -13.24
CA PRO A 262 1.66 19.37 -13.93
C PRO A 262 1.74 19.13 -15.44
N GLY A 263 0.58 19.06 -16.08
CA GLY A 263 0.48 19.12 -17.53
C GLY A 263 -0.28 17.94 -18.12
N GLN A 264 -1.46 18.24 -18.63
CA GLN A 264 -2.17 17.36 -19.55
C GLN A 264 -1.54 17.49 -20.92
N SER A 265 -0.58 16.61 -21.23
CA SER A 265 -0.11 16.44 -22.61
C SER A 265 -1.20 15.70 -23.39
N THR A 266 -2.28 16.41 -23.76
CA THR A 266 -3.53 15.82 -24.26
C THR A 266 -3.31 14.80 -25.38
N GLY A 267 -2.45 15.10 -26.36
CA GLY A 267 -2.11 14.15 -27.42
C GLY A 267 -1.38 12.90 -26.89
N PRO A 268 -0.24 13.06 -26.20
CA PRO A 268 0.50 11.96 -25.56
C PRO A 268 -0.35 11.09 -24.61
N VAL A 269 -1.25 11.67 -23.82
CA VAL A 269 -2.17 10.92 -22.94
C VAL A 269 -3.21 10.14 -23.76
N GLN A 270 -3.76 10.78 -24.79
CA GLN A 270 -4.69 10.14 -25.73
C GLN A 270 -4.02 8.95 -26.42
N ASP A 271 -2.82 9.14 -26.97
CA ASP A 271 -2.09 8.08 -27.67
C ASP A 271 -1.75 6.91 -26.74
N GLY A 272 -1.34 7.19 -25.50
CA GLY A 272 -1.00 6.16 -24.51
C GLY A 272 -2.21 5.36 -24.02
N LEU A 273 -3.35 6.02 -23.75
CA LEU A 273 -4.57 5.33 -23.31
C LEU A 273 -5.27 4.62 -24.48
N ASN A 274 -5.31 5.22 -25.66
CA ASN A 274 -5.90 4.61 -26.85
C ASN A 274 -5.08 3.43 -27.39
N ALA A 275 -3.80 3.29 -27.02
CA ALA A 275 -3.02 2.08 -27.28
C ALA A 275 -3.67 0.84 -26.64
N ARG A 276 -4.31 1.00 -25.49
CA ARG A 276 -5.02 -0.08 -24.77
C ARG A 276 -6.25 -0.58 -25.54
N PHE A 277 -6.83 0.28 -26.38
CA PHE A 277 -7.93 -0.03 -27.30
C PHE A 277 -7.45 -0.43 -28.71
N GLY A 278 -6.15 -0.33 -28.99
CA GLY A 278 -5.58 -0.70 -30.28
C GLY A 278 -5.87 0.31 -31.39
N ILE A 279 -6.23 1.55 -31.04
CA ILE A 279 -6.56 2.60 -32.01
C ILE A 279 -5.52 3.71 -32.08
N SER A 280 -4.46 3.62 -31.27
CA SER A 280 -3.37 4.59 -31.28
C SER A 280 -2.40 4.31 -32.43
N LYS A 281 -2.25 5.27 -33.33
CA LYS A 281 -1.33 5.19 -34.48
C LYS A 281 0.09 4.80 -34.07
N SER A 282 0.57 5.33 -32.95
CA SER A 282 1.95 5.13 -32.47
C SER A 282 2.23 3.69 -32.00
N TYR A 283 1.18 2.92 -31.68
CA TYR A 283 1.32 1.59 -31.05
C TYR A 283 0.74 0.44 -31.86
N ILE A 284 0.02 0.71 -32.96
CA ILE A 284 -0.45 -0.34 -33.88
C ILE A 284 0.75 -1.17 -34.38
N GLY A 285 0.71 -2.47 -34.15
CA GLY A 285 1.75 -3.41 -34.59
C GLY A 285 3.01 -3.46 -33.71
N THR A 286 3.02 -2.75 -32.58
CA THR A 286 4.12 -2.81 -31.59
C THR A 286 3.88 -3.90 -30.54
N SER A 287 4.90 -4.20 -29.72
CA SER A 287 4.75 -5.08 -28.55
C SER A 287 3.84 -4.51 -27.45
N THR A 288 3.46 -3.23 -27.59
CA THR A 288 2.53 -2.53 -26.71
C THR A 288 1.09 -2.75 -27.20
N GLY A 289 0.74 -4.02 -27.43
CA GLY A 289 -0.53 -4.41 -28.06
C GLY A 289 -1.76 -4.13 -27.19
N PRO A 290 -2.97 -4.11 -27.78
CA PRO A 290 -4.23 -3.80 -27.10
C PRO A 290 -4.64 -4.81 -26.01
N ALA A 291 -5.73 -4.48 -25.29
CA ALA A 291 -6.40 -5.42 -24.41
C ALA A 291 -6.99 -6.62 -25.17
N ALA A 292 -7.23 -7.73 -24.46
CA ALA A 292 -7.90 -8.91 -25.02
C ALA A 292 -9.34 -8.64 -25.50
N ASN A 293 -10.00 -7.63 -24.92
CA ASN A 293 -11.29 -7.13 -25.39
C ASN A 293 -11.23 -5.60 -25.46
N VAL A 294 -11.42 -5.04 -26.66
CA VAL A 294 -11.36 -3.61 -26.96
C VAL A 294 -12.69 -3.03 -27.41
N ARG A 295 -13.80 -3.74 -27.20
CA ARG A 295 -15.12 -3.31 -27.68
C ARG A 295 -15.43 -1.89 -27.21
N MET A 296 -15.80 -1.05 -28.17
CA MET A 296 -15.92 0.40 -27.98
C MET A 296 -16.99 1.06 -28.86
N GLY A 297 -17.75 0.28 -29.63
CA GLY A 297 -18.67 0.81 -30.64
C GLY A 297 -17.93 1.21 -31.92
N LEU A 298 -16.85 0.51 -32.28
CA LEU A 298 -16.05 0.81 -33.47
C LEU A 298 -16.85 0.48 -34.75
N LYS A 299 -16.98 1.46 -35.65
CA LYS A 299 -17.58 1.26 -36.98
C LYS A 299 -16.51 0.99 -38.04
N ASN A 300 -15.42 1.74 -38.01
CA ASN A 300 -14.25 1.48 -38.85
C ASN A 300 -12.96 2.02 -38.20
N ILE A 301 -11.82 1.50 -38.66
CA ILE A 301 -10.49 2.02 -38.33
C ILE A 301 -9.61 2.00 -39.57
N ASN A 302 -8.85 3.07 -39.78
CA ASN A 302 -7.76 3.09 -40.75
C ASN A 302 -6.44 2.74 -40.04
N CYS A 303 -5.96 1.52 -40.29
CA CYS A 303 -4.78 0.98 -39.62
C CYS A 303 -3.46 1.73 -39.92
N ASN A 304 -3.42 2.56 -40.96
CA ASN A 304 -2.21 3.33 -41.31
C ASN A 304 -2.07 4.62 -40.48
N ASN A 305 -3.18 5.17 -39.99
CA ASN A 305 -3.18 6.46 -39.31
C ASN A 305 -3.94 6.48 -37.98
N GLY A 306 -4.55 5.36 -37.56
CA GLY A 306 -5.32 5.25 -36.31
C GLY A 306 -6.64 6.02 -36.31
N GLN A 307 -7.07 6.56 -37.47
CA GLN A 307 -8.35 7.26 -37.56
C GLN A 307 -9.49 6.27 -37.38
N THR A 308 -10.43 6.59 -36.50
CA THR A 308 -11.55 5.73 -36.14
C THR A 308 -12.87 6.46 -36.32
N ASP A 309 -13.85 5.76 -36.88
CA ASP A 309 -15.25 6.16 -36.80
C ASP A 309 -15.96 5.25 -35.81
N PHE A 310 -16.72 5.86 -34.89
CA PHE A 310 -17.57 5.13 -33.94
C PHE A 310 -19.01 5.05 -34.44
N GLU A 311 -19.71 4.00 -34.05
CA GLU A 311 -21.13 3.84 -34.31
C GLU A 311 -21.92 4.89 -33.52
N THR A 312 -22.86 5.54 -34.22
CA THR A 312 -23.73 6.57 -33.65
C THR A 312 -25.15 6.07 -33.48
N ASP A 313 -25.51 4.97 -34.15
CA ASP A 313 -26.79 4.28 -34.00
C ASP A 313 -26.67 3.20 -32.90
N PRO A 314 -27.24 3.43 -31.70
CA PRO A 314 -27.12 2.49 -30.59
C PRO A 314 -27.89 1.18 -30.83
N THR A 315 -28.61 1.04 -31.94
CA THR A 315 -29.25 -0.21 -32.35
C THR A 315 -28.34 -1.11 -33.20
N LYS A 316 -27.18 -0.59 -33.63
CA LYS A 316 -26.21 -1.32 -34.45
C LYS A 316 -24.97 -1.75 -33.68
N GLY A 317 -24.44 -0.91 -32.82
CA GLY A 317 -23.25 -1.22 -32.03
C GLY A 317 -23.05 -0.17 -30.95
N VAL A 318 -22.66 -0.59 -29.76
CA VAL A 318 -22.39 0.33 -28.65
C VAL A 318 -21.15 -0.09 -27.88
N GLY A 319 -20.34 0.88 -27.46
CA GLY A 319 -19.33 0.64 -26.43
C GLY A 319 -19.97 0.43 -25.05
N LEU A 320 -19.16 0.28 -24.01
CA LEU A 320 -19.63 0.27 -22.63
C LEU A 320 -20.16 1.67 -22.27
N GLU A 321 -21.44 1.90 -22.56
CA GLU A 321 -22.09 3.21 -22.61
C GLU A 321 -21.93 4.02 -21.32
N ARG A 322 -21.96 5.35 -21.43
CA ARG A 322 -21.95 6.25 -20.27
C ARG A 322 -23.23 6.14 -19.44
N ASP A 323 -23.20 6.65 -18.21
CA ASP A 323 -24.40 6.74 -17.39
C ASP A 323 -25.39 7.72 -18.03
N SER A 324 -26.68 7.53 -17.81
CA SER A 324 -27.73 8.26 -18.55
C SER A 324 -27.58 9.78 -18.37
N CYS A 325 -27.24 10.22 -17.16
CA CYS A 325 -27.04 11.63 -16.84
C CYS A 325 -25.82 12.24 -17.55
N GLN A 326 -24.81 11.45 -17.90
CA GLN A 326 -23.61 11.93 -18.60
C GLN A 326 -23.92 12.10 -20.09
N ILE A 327 -24.81 11.27 -20.62
CA ILE A 327 -25.32 11.40 -22.00
C ILE A 327 -26.18 12.66 -22.12
N THR A 328 -27.05 12.93 -21.14
CA THR A 328 -27.97 14.08 -21.16
C THR A 328 -27.37 15.37 -20.60
N GLY A 329 -26.18 15.32 -19.99
CA GLY A 329 -25.54 16.48 -19.35
C GLY A 329 -26.25 16.93 -18.06
N THR A 330 -26.94 16.03 -17.37
CA THR A 330 -27.75 16.32 -16.17
C THR A 330 -27.19 15.71 -14.89
N CYS A 331 -25.94 15.24 -14.88
CA CYS A 331 -25.35 14.71 -13.65
C CYS A 331 -25.21 15.79 -12.59
N SER A 332 -25.58 15.46 -11.35
CA SER A 332 -25.50 16.36 -10.19
C SER A 332 -24.34 16.04 -9.26
N LEU A 333 -23.86 14.78 -9.25
CA LEU A 333 -22.79 14.34 -8.37
C LEU A 333 -21.45 14.90 -8.84
N MET A 334 -20.62 15.32 -7.89
CA MET A 334 -19.27 15.88 -8.12
C MET A 334 -19.21 17.01 -9.17
N GLY A 335 -20.22 17.88 -9.20
CA GLY A 335 -20.31 18.95 -10.20
C GLY A 335 -20.52 18.43 -11.62
N GLY A 336 -21.22 17.29 -11.76
CA GLY A 336 -21.55 16.67 -13.04
C GLY A 336 -20.52 15.66 -13.55
N ARG A 337 -19.49 15.35 -12.76
CA ARG A 337 -18.40 14.45 -13.16
C ARG A 337 -18.60 13.01 -12.73
N MET A 338 -19.58 12.73 -11.86
CA MET A 338 -19.91 11.37 -11.47
C MET A 338 -21.30 11.01 -11.98
N GLY A 339 -21.38 9.86 -12.64
CA GLY A 339 -22.62 9.30 -13.12
C GLY A 339 -23.44 8.62 -12.03
N ALA A 340 -24.66 8.23 -12.38
CA ALA A 340 -25.62 7.62 -11.45
C ALA A 340 -25.44 6.10 -11.27
N GLY A 341 -24.60 5.45 -12.09
CA GLY A 341 -24.41 4.00 -12.13
C GLY A 341 -25.51 3.25 -12.89
N ASP A 342 -26.24 3.93 -13.78
CA ASP A 342 -27.45 3.47 -14.47
C ASP A 342 -27.24 3.16 -15.96
N TRP A 343 -26.01 2.85 -16.35
CA TRP A 343 -25.67 2.44 -17.72
C TRP A 343 -26.55 1.29 -18.23
N ASN A 344 -26.84 1.30 -19.53
CA ASN A 344 -27.83 0.40 -20.14
C ASN A 344 -27.22 -0.95 -20.56
N ALA A 345 -26.92 -1.80 -19.58
CA ALA A 345 -26.37 -3.15 -19.79
C ALA A 345 -27.25 -4.03 -20.70
N SER A 346 -28.57 -3.86 -20.64
CA SER A 346 -29.50 -4.65 -21.47
C SER A 346 -29.37 -4.29 -22.94
N ARG A 347 -29.36 -2.99 -23.29
CA ARG A 347 -29.16 -2.55 -24.67
C ARG A 347 -27.80 -2.97 -25.19
N TYR A 348 -26.75 -2.77 -24.39
CA TYR A 348 -25.40 -3.23 -24.71
C TYR A 348 -25.38 -4.71 -25.08
N TRP A 349 -25.98 -5.56 -24.25
CA TRP A 349 -26.02 -7.00 -24.48
C TRP A 349 -26.80 -7.37 -25.74
N THR A 350 -28.00 -6.84 -25.91
CA THR A 350 -28.86 -7.15 -27.07
C THR A 350 -28.19 -6.79 -28.40
N VAL A 351 -27.46 -5.68 -28.44
CA VAL A 351 -26.86 -5.17 -29.68
C VAL A 351 -25.52 -5.81 -29.97
N ASN A 352 -24.71 -6.09 -28.94
CA ASN A 352 -23.36 -6.61 -29.10
C ASN A 352 -23.25 -8.15 -29.01
N HIS A 353 -24.30 -8.81 -28.52
CA HIS A 353 -24.42 -10.27 -28.45
C HIS A 353 -25.77 -10.76 -29.01
N PRO A 354 -26.15 -10.38 -30.25
CA PRO A 354 -27.48 -10.64 -30.80
C PRO A 354 -27.83 -12.14 -30.88
N THR A 355 -26.82 -13.02 -30.90
CA THR A 355 -26.98 -14.48 -30.96
C THR A 355 -27.13 -15.15 -29.60
N ARG A 356 -26.94 -14.44 -28.49
CA ARG A 356 -26.94 -15.02 -27.13
C ARG A 356 -28.25 -14.91 -26.37
N GLY A 357 -29.25 -14.27 -26.95
CA GLY A 357 -30.55 -14.09 -26.31
C GLY A 357 -30.51 -13.05 -25.18
N ALA A 358 -31.24 -13.32 -24.10
CA ALA A 358 -31.42 -12.38 -23.00
C ALA A 358 -30.13 -12.15 -22.20
N LEU A 359 -30.04 -10.98 -21.54
CA LEU A 359 -28.97 -10.64 -20.60
C LEU A 359 -28.89 -11.71 -19.48
N PRO A 360 -27.72 -12.33 -19.24
CA PRO A 360 -27.54 -13.26 -18.13
C PRO A 360 -27.92 -12.64 -16.78
N SER A 361 -28.54 -13.45 -15.90
CA SER A 361 -28.96 -12.98 -14.57
C SER A 361 -27.80 -12.48 -13.71
N SER A 362 -26.61 -13.06 -13.87
CA SER A 362 -25.37 -12.62 -13.20
C SER A 362 -24.91 -11.22 -13.61
N LEU A 363 -25.37 -10.72 -14.75
CA LEU A 363 -25.04 -9.40 -15.29
C LEU A 363 -26.12 -8.35 -15.01
N VAL A 364 -27.24 -8.74 -14.39
CA VAL A 364 -28.27 -7.79 -13.97
C VAL A 364 -27.70 -6.90 -12.88
N GLY A 365 -27.58 -5.62 -13.19
CA GLY A 365 -26.98 -4.65 -12.29
C GLY A 365 -25.45 -4.73 -12.22
N ALA A 366 -24.80 -5.39 -13.18
CA ALA A 366 -23.35 -5.44 -13.26
C ALA A 366 -22.72 -4.06 -13.52
N THR A 367 -21.47 -3.92 -13.11
CA THR A 367 -20.61 -2.82 -13.53
C THR A 367 -20.10 -3.04 -14.96
N ARG A 368 -19.57 -2.00 -15.60
CA ARG A 368 -18.97 -2.15 -16.94
C ARG A 368 -17.76 -3.06 -16.89
N TYR A 369 -16.98 -2.98 -15.82
CA TYR A 369 -15.88 -3.90 -15.57
C TYR A 369 -16.38 -5.35 -15.42
N GLU A 370 -17.46 -5.59 -14.68
CA GLU A 370 -18.03 -6.94 -14.51
C GLU A 370 -18.56 -7.51 -15.84
N MET A 371 -19.22 -6.69 -16.68
CA MET A 371 -19.59 -7.07 -18.05
C MET A 371 -18.35 -7.43 -18.88
N TYR A 372 -17.33 -6.58 -18.86
CA TYR A 372 -16.08 -6.79 -19.57
C TYR A 372 -15.36 -8.08 -19.14
N ARG A 373 -15.33 -8.38 -17.85
CA ARG A 373 -14.75 -9.62 -17.31
C ARG A 373 -15.56 -10.85 -17.71
N TYR A 374 -16.88 -10.75 -17.69
CA TYR A 374 -17.76 -11.80 -18.19
C TYR A 374 -17.55 -12.05 -19.68
N GLU A 375 -17.34 -10.99 -20.48
CA GLU A 375 -17.07 -11.14 -21.91
C GLU A 375 -15.76 -11.91 -22.18
N LEU A 376 -14.77 -11.80 -21.29
CA LEU A 376 -13.49 -12.50 -21.40
C LEU A 376 -13.54 -13.95 -20.88
N ASN A 377 -14.40 -14.22 -19.90
CA ASN A 377 -14.45 -15.49 -19.18
C ASN A 377 -15.86 -15.70 -18.55
N PRO A 378 -16.87 -16.10 -19.34
CA PRO A 378 -18.25 -16.28 -18.88
C PRO A 378 -18.42 -17.28 -17.73
N ASP A 379 -17.68 -18.39 -17.72
CA ASP A 379 -17.78 -19.43 -16.69
C ASP A 379 -16.89 -19.17 -15.46
N GLY A 380 -16.05 -18.14 -15.53
CA GLY A 380 -15.11 -17.75 -14.47
C GLY A 380 -13.84 -18.61 -14.41
N ASN A 381 -13.67 -19.58 -15.31
CA ASN A 381 -12.51 -20.46 -15.41
C ASN A 381 -11.62 -20.05 -16.60
N PRO A 382 -10.45 -19.42 -16.37
CA PRO A 382 -9.57 -18.98 -17.45
C PRO A 382 -9.01 -20.12 -18.31
N ALA A 383 -9.19 -21.39 -17.93
CA ALA A 383 -8.72 -22.55 -18.67
C ALA A 383 -9.70 -23.06 -19.76
N THR A 384 -10.97 -22.64 -19.76
CA THR A 384 -12.00 -23.18 -20.67
C THR A 384 -12.03 -22.49 -22.02
N ASN A 385 -11.31 -21.37 -22.17
CA ASN A 385 -11.16 -20.62 -23.42
C ASN A 385 -12.52 -20.27 -24.07
N ASP A 386 -13.48 -19.92 -23.21
CA ASP A 386 -14.89 -19.67 -23.51
C ASP A 386 -15.19 -18.18 -23.80
N SER A 387 -14.14 -17.37 -23.99
CA SER A 387 -14.22 -15.94 -24.26
C SER A 387 -15.20 -15.61 -25.39
N ILE A 388 -15.94 -14.54 -25.17
CA ILE A 388 -17.06 -14.09 -26.02
C ILE A 388 -16.80 -12.70 -26.59
N ALA A 389 -15.59 -12.18 -26.36
CA ALA A 389 -15.11 -10.94 -26.95
C ALA A 389 -15.19 -10.97 -28.49
N GLY A 390 -15.06 -12.15 -29.10
CA GLY A 390 -15.17 -12.32 -30.55
C GLY A 390 -16.58 -12.29 -31.13
N ASP A 391 -17.62 -12.21 -30.30
CA ASP A 391 -18.99 -12.07 -30.78
C ASP A 391 -19.14 -10.80 -31.62
N ALA A 392 -19.87 -10.91 -32.74
CA ALA A 392 -20.17 -9.78 -33.59
C ALA A 392 -21.42 -9.04 -33.09
N ALA A 393 -21.28 -7.73 -32.90
CA ALA A 393 -22.42 -6.82 -32.78
C ALA A 393 -23.22 -6.76 -34.09
N ILE A 394 -24.40 -6.14 -34.07
CA ILE A 394 -25.23 -5.94 -35.28
C ILE A 394 -24.46 -5.18 -36.37
N SER A 395 -23.55 -4.27 -36.00
CA SER A 395 -22.65 -3.53 -36.90
C SER A 395 -21.51 -4.39 -37.47
N GLY A 396 -21.28 -5.58 -36.91
CA GLY A 396 -20.12 -6.43 -37.21
C GLY A 396 -18.90 -6.17 -36.33
N GLU A 397 -18.92 -5.18 -35.43
CA GLU A 397 -17.84 -4.97 -34.46
C GLU A 397 -17.67 -6.20 -33.57
N THR A 398 -16.43 -6.59 -33.31
CA THR A 398 -16.09 -7.54 -32.24
C THR A 398 -15.21 -6.84 -31.21
N GLY A 399 -15.13 -7.41 -30.01
CA GLY A 399 -14.14 -7.01 -29.01
C GLY A 399 -12.71 -7.43 -29.35
N ASN A 400 -12.48 -8.22 -30.41
CA ASN A 400 -11.13 -8.56 -30.84
C ASN A 400 -10.41 -7.32 -31.42
N PRO A 401 -9.12 -7.12 -31.12
CA PRO A 401 -8.36 -6.03 -31.71
C PRO A 401 -8.36 -6.01 -33.24
N SER A 402 -8.55 -4.81 -33.80
CA SER A 402 -8.43 -4.56 -35.23
C SER A 402 -6.96 -4.47 -35.70
N CYS A 403 -6.75 -4.35 -37.00
CA CYS A 403 -5.42 -4.15 -37.61
C CYS A 403 -4.42 -5.30 -37.41
N GLY A 404 -4.92 -6.53 -37.22
CA GLY A 404 -4.08 -7.72 -37.04
C GLY A 404 -3.22 -7.68 -35.77
N GLN A 405 -3.60 -6.85 -34.80
CA GLN A 405 -2.85 -6.68 -33.56
C GLN A 405 -3.03 -7.87 -32.63
N THR A 406 -1.94 -8.32 -32.02
CA THR A 406 -1.97 -9.35 -30.99
C THR A 406 -2.38 -8.73 -29.65
N PRO A 407 -3.45 -9.20 -28.99
CA PRO A 407 -3.81 -8.73 -27.67
C PRO A 407 -2.78 -9.15 -26.62
N VAL A 408 -2.60 -8.31 -25.61
CA VAL A 408 -1.86 -8.64 -24.40
C VAL A 408 -2.80 -9.34 -23.42
N THR A 409 -2.42 -10.55 -23.00
CA THR A 409 -3.21 -11.42 -22.11
C THR A 409 -2.55 -11.64 -20.75
N THR A 410 -1.28 -11.24 -20.58
CA THR A 410 -0.54 -11.39 -19.32
C THR A 410 -1.04 -10.44 -18.23
N VAL A 411 -1.59 -9.29 -18.62
CA VAL A 411 -2.18 -8.29 -17.74
C VAL A 411 -3.40 -7.66 -18.41
N ASP A 412 -4.33 -7.17 -17.59
CA ASP A 412 -5.51 -6.49 -18.08
C ASP A 412 -5.17 -5.04 -18.46
N ARG A 413 -5.19 -4.78 -19.76
CA ARG A 413 -4.79 -3.48 -20.30
C ARG A 413 -5.84 -2.39 -20.17
N ARG A 414 -7.07 -2.70 -19.78
CA ARG A 414 -8.10 -1.67 -19.54
C ARG A 414 -8.16 -1.22 -18.08
N ILE A 415 -7.33 -1.79 -17.22
CA ILE A 415 -7.19 -1.35 -15.83
C ILE A 415 -6.05 -0.34 -15.74
N LEU A 416 -6.36 0.82 -15.17
CA LEU A 416 -5.40 1.78 -14.66
C LEU A 416 -5.27 1.57 -13.17
N PHE A 417 -4.06 1.70 -12.69
CA PHE A 417 -3.82 1.77 -11.27
C PHE A 417 -3.34 3.19 -10.96
N GLY A 418 -4.03 3.88 -10.05
CA GLY A 418 -3.75 5.27 -9.67
C GLY A 418 -3.81 5.54 -8.17
N ALA A 419 -2.94 6.43 -7.69
CA ALA A 419 -3.00 6.89 -6.30
C ALA A 419 -4.26 7.71 -6.08
N ILE A 420 -4.92 7.54 -4.94
CA ILE A 420 -6.08 8.32 -4.51
C ILE A 420 -5.60 9.30 -3.44
N ILE A 421 -5.80 10.60 -3.68
CA ILE A 421 -5.25 11.67 -2.83
C ILE A 421 -6.40 12.55 -2.32
N ASP A 422 -6.45 12.81 -1.02
CA ASP A 422 -7.39 13.77 -0.43
C ASP A 422 -6.93 15.21 -0.74
N CYS A 423 -7.32 15.71 -1.91
CA CYS A 423 -6.83 16.96 -2.47
C CYS A 423 -7.33 18.20 -1.69
N ASN A 424 -8.54 18.18 -1.15
CA ASN A 424 -9.05 19.30 -0.34
C ASN A 424 -8.33 19.41 1.01
N ALA A 425 -7.79 18.30 1.52
CA ALA A 425 -6.96 18.31 2.73
C ALA A 425 -5.59 18.99 2.51
N ILE A 426 -5.19 19.24 1.27
CA ILE A 426 -3.90 19.84 0.92
C ILE A 426 -4.10 21.29 0.48
N SER A 427 -3.73 22.23 1.37
CA SER A 427 -3.89 23.66 1.11
C SER A 427 -3.13 24.13 -0.14
N GLY A 428 -3.85 24.66 -1.12
CA GLY A 428 -3.27 25.27 -2.33
C GLY A 428 -2.73 24.27 -3.36
N PHE A 429 -3.14 22.99 -3.27
CA PHE A 429 -2.66 21.94 -4.17
C PHE A 429 -3.01 22.21 -5.63
N ASN A 430 -2.02 22.68 -6.40
CA ASN A 430 -2.14 23.01 -7.80
C ASN A 430 -0.84 22.68 -8.54
N GLY A 431 -0.90 21.76 -9.48
CA GLY A 431 0.24 21.38 -10.31
C GLY A 431 1.29 20.54 -9.59
N ARG A 432 2.58 20.91 -9.71
CA ARG A 432 3.69 20.15 -9.14
C ARG A 432 3.72 20.28 -7.62
N ALA A 433 3.69 19.16 -6.93
CA ALA A 433 3.95 19.08 -5.50
C ALA A 433 4.70 17.79 -5.16
N ASN A 434 5.53 17.86 -4.12
CA ASN A 434 6.36 16.75 -3.67
C ASN A 434 5.87 16.22 -2.32
N ASN A 435 6.13 14.94 -2.04
CA ASN A 435 5.77 14.28 -0.79
C ASN A 435 4.28 14.39 -0.44
N ILE A 436 3.41 14.21 -1.43
CA ILE A 436 1.97 14.23 -1.20
C ILE A 436 1.52 12.90 -0.59
N PRO A 437 0.84 12.90 0.57
CA PRO A 437 0.36 11.67 1.20
C PRO A 437 -0.75 11.04 0.36
N VAL A 438 -0.66 9.72 0.16
CA VAL A 438 -1.66 8.94 -0.58
C VAL A 438 -2.66 8.34 0.40
N ARG A 439 -3.96 8.56 0.16
CA ARG A 439 -5.05 8.00 0.98
C ARG A 439 -5.17 6.49 0.77
N ALA A 440 -5.16 6.05 -0.48
CA ALA A 440 -5.17 4.65 -0.89
C ALA A 440 -4.65 4.55 -2.34
N PHE A 441 -4.24 3.36 -2.77
CA PHE A 441 -4.08 3.06 -4.19
C PHE A 441 -5.38 2.45 -4.71
N GLY A 442 -5.77 2.79 -5.93
CA GLY A 442 -7.00 2.28 -6.55
C GLY A 442 -6.75 1.63 -7.90
N SER A 443 -7.63 0.71 -8.28
CA SER A 443 -7.76 0.22 -9.65
C SER A 443 -9.02 0.79 -10.30
N PHE A 444 -8.86 1.24 -11.53
CA PHE A 444 -9.87 1.95 -12.30
C PHE A 444 -9.99 1.32 -13.68
N PHE A 445 -11.19 0.90 -14.07
CA PHE A 445 -11.44 0.37 -15.39
C PHE A 445 -11.71 1.50 -16.37
N ILE A 446 -10.95 1.60 -17.46
CA ILE A 446 -11.22 2.55 -18.55
C ILE A 446 -12.39 2.05 -19.37
N THR A 447 -13.48 2.79 -19.37
CA THR A 447 -14.75 2.35 -19.95
C THR A 447 -14.84 2.58 -21.46
N GLU A 448 -14.13 3.57 -21.98
CA GLU A 448 -14.10 3.89 -23.42
C GLU A 448 -12.78 4.57 -23.82
N PRO A 449 -12.39 4.53 -25.11
CA PRO A 449 -11.25 5.30 -25.60
C PRO A 449 -11.53 6.81 -25.52
N ILE A 450 -10.47 7.59 -25.59
CA ILE A 450 -10.56 9.03 -25.82
C ILE A 450 -10.94 9.24 -27.30
N LYS A 451 -12.18 9.70 -27.54
CA LYS A 451 -12.75 9.89 -28.89
C LYS A 451 -12.45 11.29 -29.44
N ASP A 452 -13.03 12.32 -28.82
CA ASP A 452 -12.88 13.73 -29.22
C ASP A 452 -13.01 14.64 -27.98
N SER A 453 -12.02 14.63 -27.07
CA SER A 453 -11.83 15.62 -25.98
C SER A 453 -10.63 15.21 -25.10
N LYS A 454 -10.47 15.85 -23.93
CA LYS A 454 -9.56 15.42 -22.87
C LYS A 454 -10.21 14.49 -21.85
N ASP A 455 -11.45 14.06 -22.10
CA ASP A 455 -12.26 13.34 -21.13
C ASP A 455 -11.85 11.87 -21.07
N ILE A 456 -11.53 11.42 -19.86
CA ILE A 456 -11.24 10.02 -19.58
C ILE A 456 -12.34 9.52 -18.67
N TYR A 457 -13.03 8.46 -19.07
CA TYR A 457 -14.09 7.85 -18.27
C TYR A 457 -13.58 6.56 -17.65
N VAL A 458 -13.73 6.47 -16.32
CA VAL A 458 -13.31 5.30 -15.56
C VAL A 458 -14.39 4.83 -14.59
N GLU A 459 -14.23 3.60 -14.13
CA GLU A 459 -15.07 2.97 -13.12
C GLU A 459 -14.18 2.43 -11.99
N LEU A 460 -14.50 2.70 -10.73
CA LEU A 460 -13.72 2.20 -9.59
C LEU A 460 -13.92 0.68 -9.46
N ILE A 461 -12.83 -0.08 -9.48
CA ILE A 461 -12.84 -1.54 -9.30
C ILE A 461 -12.62 -1.88 -7.84
N ASP A 462 -11.51 -1.40 -7.28
CA ASP A 462 -11.07 -1.71 -5.92
C ASP A 462 -10.11 -0.65 -5.38
N ILE A 463 -9.90 -0.68 -4.07
CA ILE A 463 -8.92 0.15 -3.34
C ILE A 463 -8.05 -0.74 -2.45
N THR A 464 -6.86 -0.26 -2.10
CA THR A 464 -5.99 -0.90 -1.11
C THR A 464 -6.43 -0.56 0.31
N GLY A 465 -6.05 -1.42 1.26
CA GLY A 465 -6.34 -1.20 2.67
C GLY A 465 -7.81 -1.42 3.03
N LYS A 466 -8.26 -0.74 4.10
CA LYS A 466 -9.60 -0.95 4.67
C LYS A 466 -10.71 -0.67 3.66
N GLY A 467 -11.59 -1.66 3.51
CA GLY A 467 -12.70 -1.57 2.55
C GLY A 467 -12.30 -1.90 1.10
N GLY A 468 -11.05 -2.28 0.86
CA GLY A 468 -10.67 -3.00 -0.35
C GLY A 468 -11.23 -4.42 -0.38
N ARG A 469 -11.32 -5.00 -1.57
CA ARG A 469 -11.75 -6.37 -1.83
C ARG A 469 -10.57 -7.34 -2.00
N GLY A 470 -9.35 -6.87 -1.74
CA GLY A 470 -8.12 -7.65 -1.78
C GLY A 470 -7.59 -7.94 -3.19
N THR A 471 -8.18 -7.35 -4.24
CA THR A 471 -7.69 -7.57 -5.62
C THR A 471 -6.36 -6.87 -5.89
N LEU A 472 -5.99 -5.93 -5.01
CA LEU A 472 -4.76 -5.14 -5.09
C LEU A 472 -3.65 -5.62 -4.15
N ASP A 473 -3.91 -6.63 -3.31
CA ASP A 473 -2.95 -7.06 -2.27
C ASP A 473 -1.64 -7.60 -2.87
N ASN A 474 -1.72 -8.22 -4.05
CA ASN A 474 -0.53 -8.71 -4.76
C ASN A 474 0.31 -7.60 -5.41
N PHE A 475 -0.23 -6.38 -5.51
CA PHE A 475 0.46 -5.20 -6.02
C PHE A 475 1.05 -4.35 -4.89
N LEU A 476 0.55 -4.52 -3.67
CA LEU A 476 1.06 -3.87 -2.47
C LEU A 476 2.33 -4.56 -1.98
N ARG A 477 3.30 -3.73 -1.61
CA ARG A 477 4.48 -4.14 -0.85
C ARG A 477 4.47 -3.39 0.46
N ASP A 478 4.03 -4.12 1.49
CA ASP A 478 3.88 -3.64 2.85
C ASP A 478 5.12 -4.05 3.67
N GLU A 479 5.80 -3.06 4.22
CA GLU A 479 7.05 -3.23 4.96
C GLU A 479 6.93 -2.57 6.33
N ALA A 480 6.80 -3.38 7.37
CA ALA A 480 7.09 -2.95 8.74
C ALA A 480 8.59 -3.09 8.99
N GLN A 481 9.25 -2.02 9.39
CA GLN A 481 10.71 -2.01 9.61
C GLN A 481 11.09 -1.33 10.92
N LEU A 482 12.19 -1.79 11.50
CA LEU A 482 12.79 -1.19 12.68
C LEU A 482 13.65 0.02 12.29
N TYR A 483 13.57 1.05 13.11
CA TYR A 483 14.37 2.27 13.03
C TYR A 483 15.23 2.38 14.28
N ARG A 484 16.40 3.00 14.14
CA ARG A 484 17.37 3.15 15.21
C ARG A 484 17.42 4.57 15.72
#